data_AF-A0A074ZPA5-F1
#
_entry.id   AF-A0A074ZPA5-F1
#
_cell.length_a   1.000
_cell.length_b   1.000
_cell.length_c   1.000
_cell.angle_alpha   90.00
_cell.angle_beta   90.00
_cell.angle_gamma   90.00
#
_symmetry.space_group_name_H-M   'P 1'
#
loop_
_entity.id
_entity.type
_entity.pdbx_description
1 polymer ?
#
loop_
_entity_poly.entity_id
_entity_poly.type
_entity_poly.pdbx_seq_one_letter_code
_entity_poly.pdbx_strand_id
1 'polypeptide(L)' 'MNNVISKACKGRGEWCDGSLFNRCCGHLRCELKSFADGICRSCIGSGHACVRDSQCCSDDCQWLKCL' A
#
# COMPACT_ATOMS: atom_id res chain seq x y z
N MET A 1 22.22 -21.88 6.89
CA MET A 1 20.76 -21.70 6.75
C MET A 1 20.51 -20.21 6.58
N ASN A 2 20.32 -19.76 5.33
CA ASN A 2 20.12 -18.35 5.04
C ASN A 2 18.74 -17.95 5.55
N ASN A 3 18.71 -17.28 6.69
CA ASN A 3 17.50 -16.82 7.36
C ASN A 3 16.98 -15.59 6.60
N VAL A 4 16.52 -15.83 5.36
CA VAL A 4 15.62 -14.91 4.69
C VAL A 4 14.37 -14.95 5.54
N ILE A 5 14.21 -13.97 6.44
CA ILE A 5 12.91 -13.62 7.01
C ILE A 5 12.06 -13.28 5.78
N SER A 6 11.48 -14.29 5.16
CA SER A 6 10.53 -14.13 4.07
C SER A 6 9.30 -13.61 4.77
N LYS A 7 9.28 -12.30 5.05
CA LYS A 7 8.06 -11.58 5.34
C LYS A 7 7.19 -11.84 4.13
N ALA A 8 6.33 -12.85 4.25
CA ALA A 8 5.32 -13.14 3.26
C ALA A 8 4.62 -11.82 3.00
N CYS A 9 4.84 -11.26 1.81
CA CYS A 9 4.20 -10.03 1.43
C CYS A 9 2.69 -10.29 1.31
N LYS A 10 1.92 -9.23 1.43
CA LYS A 10 0.46 -9.29 1.43
C LYS A 10 -0.06 -9.23 -0.01
N GLY A 11 -0.87 -10.22 -0.37
CA GLY A 11 -1.60 -10.31 -1.62
C GLY A 11 -2.72 -9.27 -1.71
N ARG A 12 -3.39 -9.21 -2.87
CA ARG A 12 -4.47 -8.25 -3.11
C ARG A 12 -5.65 -8.53 -2.16
N GLY A 13 -6.16 -7.49 -1.51
CA GLY A 13 -7.24 -7.56 -0.54
C GLY A 13 -6.80 -7.95 0.87
N GLU A 14 -5.54 -8.36 1.06
CA GLU A 14 -5.02 -8.60 2.40
C GLU A 14 -4.71 -7.30 3.14
N TRP A 15 -4.77 -7.39 4.46
CA TRP A 15 -4.50 -6.28 5.36
C TRP A 15 -3.03 -5.85 5.34
N CYS A 16 -2.82 -4.53 5.42
CA CYS A 16 -1.52 -3.90 5.51
C CYS A 16 -1.60 -2.66 6.42
N ASP A 17 -0.48 -2.33 7.07
CA ASP A 17 -0.39 -1.17 7.98
C ASP A 17 0.56 -0.07 7.49
N GLY A 18 1.08 -0.22 6.25
CA GLY A 18 2.08 0.69 5.67
C GLY A 18 3.52 0.42 6.12
N SER A 19 3.76 -0.51 7.04
CA SER A 19 5.10 -0.90 7.48
C SER A 19 5.75 -1.88 6.51
N LEU A 20 7.08 -1.94 6.56
CA LEU A 20 7.87 -2.96 5.83
C LEU A 20 7.59 -4.40 6.29
N PHE A 21 6.91 -4.60 7.43
CA PHE A 21 6.54 -5.91 7.96
C PHE A 21 5.29 -6.48 7.30
N ASN A 22 4.31 -5.62 7.00
CA ASN A 22 3.05 -5.97 6.35
C ASN A 22 2.93 -5.29 4.98
N ARG A 23 4.02 -5.33 4.21
CA ARG A 23 4.08 -4.76 2.86
C ARG A 23 3.27 -5.59 1.86
N CYS A 24 2.66 -4.93 0.89
CA CYS A 24 2.03 -5.59 -0.24
C CYS A 24 3.07 -6.20 -1.20
N CYS A 25 2.68 -7.26 -1.91
CA CYS A 25 3.54 -7.93 -2.88
C CYS A 25 3.67 -7.14 -4.20
N GLY A 26 4.88 -7.14 -4.77
CA GLY A 26 5.13 -6.63 -6.12
C GLY A 26 4.69 -5.18 -6.31
N HIS A 27 3.76 -4.97 -7.25
CA HIS A 27 3.22 -3.65 -7.62
C HIS A 27 2.01 -3.22 -6.78
N LEU A 28 1.54 -4.06 -5.86
CA LEU A 28 0.42 -3.72 -4.98
C LEU A 28 0.80 -2.58 -4.03
N ARG A 29 -0.18 -1.73 -3.73
CA ARG A 29 -0.09 -0.56 -2.87
C ARG A 29 -0.96 -0.75 -1.65
N CYS A 30 -0.46 -0.31 -0.50
CA CYS A 30 -1.25 -0.32 0.72
C CYS A 30 -2.16 0.90 0.73
N GLU A 31 -3.45 0.70 0.48
CA GLU A 31 -4.48 1.72 0.60
C GLU A 31 -4.84 1.84 2.09
N LEU A 32 -4.19 2.78 2.78
CA LEU A 32 -4.49 3.09 4.18
C LEU A 32 -5.83 3.82 4.28
N LYS A 33 -6.77 3.23 5.01
CA LYS A 33 -8.05 3.86 5.35
C LYS A 33 -7.94 4.66 6.65
N SER A 34 -7.08 4.20 7.56
CA SER A 34 -6.83 4.79 8.87
C SER A 34 -5.35 4.62 9.27
N PHE A 35 -4.97 5.16 10.43
CA PHE A 35 -3.63 4.98 10.98
C PHE A 35 -3.35 3.48 11.21
N ALA A 36 -2.34 2.95 10.50
CA ALA A 36 -1.95 1.53 10.55
C ALA A 36 -3.03 0.52 10.14
N ASP A 37 -4.08 0.94 9.41
CA ASP A 37 -5.10 0.04 8.87
C ASP A 37 -5.37 0.34 7.40
N GLY A 38 -5.14 -0.68 6.57
CA GLY A 38 -5.26 -0.59 5.13
C GLY A 38 -5.36 -1.95 4.47
N ILE A 39 -5.54 -1.91 3.16
CA ILE A 39 -5.67 -3.10 2.33
C ILE A 39 -4.79 -2.98 1.09
N CYS A 40 -4.21 -4.10 0.68
CA CYS A 40 -3.39 -4.16 -0.52
C CYS A 40 -4.26 -4.10 -1.78
N ARG A 41 -4.09 -3.06 -2.58
CA ARG A 41 -4.77 -2.86 -3.87
C ARG A 41 -3.78 -2.69 -5.00
N SER A 42 -4.24 -2.82 -6.24
CA SER A 42 -3.42 -2.52 -7.42
C SER A 42 -3.10 -1.03 -7.54
N CYS A 43 -4.01 -0.17 -7.08
CA CYS A 43 -3.86 1.28 -7.01
C CYS A 43 -4.71 1.81 -5.83
N ILE A 44 -4.39 3.01 -5.37
CA ILE A 44 -5.00 3.69 -4.23
C ILE A 44 -6.14 4.57 -4.76
N GLY A 45 -7.34 4.43 -4.19
CA GLY A 45 -8.49 5.26 -4.56
C GLY A 45 -8.38 6.71 -4.10
N SER A 46 -9.17 7.60 -4.71
CA SER A 46 -9.26 9.01 -4.31
C SER A 46 -9.57 9.16 -2.81
N GLY A 47 -9.03 10.20 -2.20
CA GLY A 47 -9.17 10.52 -0.77
C GLY A 47 -8.28 9.69 0.17
N HIS A 48 -7.55 8.70 -0.33
CA HIS A 48 -6.68 7.84 0.49
C HIS A 48 -5.23 8.32 0.44
N ALA A 49 -4.46 7.95 1.46
CA ALA A 49 -3.10 8.42 1.64
C ALA A 49 -2.17 7.92 0.51
N CYS A 50 -1.36 8.82 -0.05
CA CYS A 50 -0.40 8.51 -1.10
C CYS A 50 0.96 9.19 -0.84
N VAL A 51 2.01 8.65 -1.47
CA VAL A 51 3.39 9.19 -1.42
C VAL A 51 3.89 9.60 -2.82
N ARG A 52 3.26 9.05 -3.87
CA ARG A 52 3.65 9.22 -5.27
C ARG A 52 2.40 9.12 -6.11
N ASP A 53 2.37 9.91 -7.18
CA ASP A 53 1.28 9.99 -8.16
C ASP A 53 0.94 8.61 -8.72
N SER A 54 1.95 7.84 -9.14
CA SER A 54 1.82 6.49 -9.71
C SER A 54 1.25 5.41 -8.75
N GLN A 55 0.88 5.78 -7.53
CA GLN A 55 0.19 4.89 -6.60
C GLN A 55 -1.32 5.08 -6.67
N CYS A 56 -1.76 6.28 -7.04
CA CYS A 56 -3.15 6.64 -7.19
C CYS A 56 -3.70 6.06 -8.49
N CYS A 57 -4.95 5.60 -8.48
CA CYS A 57 -5.60 5.16 -9.72
C CYS A 57 -5.79 6.32 -10.73
N SER A 58 -5.74 7.56 -10.24
CA SER A 58 -5.79 8.80 -11.01
C SER A 58 -4.42 9.33 -11.46
N ASP A 59 -3.33 8.68 -11.04
CA ASP A 59 -1.96 9.20 -11.24
C ASP A 59 -1.79 10.64 -10.71
N ASP A 60 -2.52 11.02 -9.66
CA ASP A 60 -2.44 12.34 -9.04
C ASP A 60 -2.42 12.22 -7.50
N CYS A 61 -1.29 12.57 -6.91
CA CYS A 61 -1.04 12.53 -5.47
C CYS A 61 -0.74 13.94 -4.94
N GLN A 62 -1.78 14.65 -4.53
CA GLN A 62 -1.68 16.01 -4.01
C GLN A 62 -1.94 16.02 -2.50
N TRP A 63 -1.14 16.78 -1.74
CA TRP A 63 -1.32 16.90 -0.29
C TRP A 63 -1.36 15.56 0.46
N LEU A 64 -0.53 14.59 0.04
CA LEU A 64 -0.48 13.23 0.57
C LEU A 64 -1.79 12.45 0.40
N LYS A 65 -2.65 12.85 -0.54
CA LYS A 65 -3.91 12.17 -0.88
C LYS A 65 -4.07 12.00 -2.39
N CYS A 66 -4.62 10.86 -2.80
CA CYS A 66 -5.04 10.70 -4.19
C CYS A 66 -6.24 11.61 -4.48
N LEU A 67 -6.23 12.31 -5.61
CA LEU A 67 -7.38 13.07 -6.09
C LEU A 67 -8.19 12.27 -7.10
#